data_AF-A0A7S2U3X2-F1
#
_entry.id   AF-A0A7S2U3X2-F1
#
_cell.length_a   1.000
_cell.length_b   1.000
_cell.length_c   1.000
_cell.angle_alpha   90.00
_cell.angle_beta   90.00
_cell.angle_gamma   90.00
#
_symmetry.space_group_name_H-M   'P 1'
#
loop_
_entity.id
_entity.type
_entity.pdbx_description
1 polymer ?
#
loop_
_entity_poly.entity_id
_entity_poly.type
_entity_poly.pdbx_seq_one_letter_code
_entity_poly.pdbx_strand_id
1 'polypeptide(L)'
;MQEGGVFRLNINFTEEYPNKPPEVRFTTKMFHPNIYEDGKICLDILQNQWSPMLNVTAILTSIQSLLTDPNPDSPANNVASRLFVQDRVQYSYQVMRHVELSWGLDQIEKLVADGEMVTEDEKSYDIKDSKPPRSMEVERPKSYAKTFASSIKMET
;
A
#
# COMPACT_ATOMS: atom_id res chain seq x y z
N MET A 1 -7.66 -9.97 -0.78
CA MET A 1 -6.38 -9.50 -1.36
C MET A 1 -6.48 -7.99 -1.55
N GLN A 2 -5.41 -7.22 -1.33
CA GLN A 2 -5.38 -5.77 -1.57
C GLN A 2 -5.16 -5.48 -3.08
N GLU A 3 -6.04 -6.02 -3.93
CA GLU A 3 -5.93 -5.88 -5.38
C GLU A 3 -6.18 -4.44 -5.84
N GLY A 4 -5.50 -4.02 -6.91
CA GLY A 4 -5.67 -2.69 -7.51
C GLY A 4 -4.99 -1.52 -6.77
N GLY A 5 -4.37 -1.76 -5.61
CA GLY A 5 -3.64 -0.73 -4.85
C GLY A 5 -2.25 -0.41 -5.40
N VAL A 6 -1.78 0.82 -5.14
CA VAL A 6 -0.41 1.28 -5.40
C VAL A 6 0.27 1.60 -4.07
N PHE A 7 1.01 0.63 -3.54
CA PHE A 7 1.65 0.74 -2.23
C PHE A 7 3.13 1.11 -2.36
N ARG A 8 3.51 2.22 -1.74
CA ARG A 8 4.89 2.71 -1.70
C ARG A 8 5.56 2.25 -0.42
N LEU A 9 6.82 1.88 -0.54
CA LEU A 9 7.66 1.40 0.55
C LEU A 9 9.03 2.07 0.50
N ASN A 10 9.61 2.30 1.67
CA ASN A 10 10.98 2.75 1.86
C ASN A 10 11.81 1.58 2.37
N ILE A 11 12.97 1.36 1.75
CA ILE A 11 13.96 0.37 2.14
C ILE A 11 15.24 1.12 2.48
N ASN A 12 15.61 1.11 3.75
CA ASN A 12 16.79 1.80 4.26
C ASN A 12 17.88 0.79 4.62
N PHE A 13 19.06 0.95 4.03
CA PHE A 13 20.22 0.09 4.27
C PHE A 13 21.16 0.76 5.25
N THR A 14 21.63 0.02 6.24
CA THR A 14 22.66 0.47 7.18
C THR A 14 24.03 -0.06 6.78
N GLU A 15 25.09 0.45 7.40
CA GLU A 15 26.46 -0.07 7.22
C GLU A 15 26.62 -1.55 7.62
N GLU A 16 25.66 -2.09 8.38
CA GLU A 16 25.65 -3.48 8.82
C GLU A 16 25.05 -4.44 7.79
N TYR A 17 24.48 -3.94 6.68
CA TYR A 17 24.02 -4.79 5.59
C TYR A 17 25.22 -5.46 4.87
N PRO A 18 25.15 -6.77 4.55
CA PRO A 18 24.01 -7.68 4.65
C PRO A 18 23.97 -8.51 5.95
N ASN A 19 24.82 -8.25 6.94
CA ASN A 19 24.81 -8.99 8.21
C ASN A 19 23.52 -8.72 9.02
N LYS A 20 22.97 -7.50 8.91
CA LYS A 20 21.63 -7.15 9.38
C LYS A 20 20.67 -6.87 8.21
N PRO A 21 19.36 -7.12 8.37
CA PRO A 21 18.38 -6.80 7.35
C PRO A 21 18.27 -5.28 7.16
N PRO A 22 17.88 -4.81 5.97
CA PRO A 22 17.48 -3.43 5.80
C PRO A 22 16.19 -3.14 6.57
N GLU A 23 15.99 -1.88 6.93
CA GLU A 23 14.73 -1.43 7.51
C GLU A 23 13.71 -1.19 6.40
N VAL A 24 12.54 -1.84 6.49
CA VAL A 24 11.47 -1.73 5.48
C VAL A 24 10.20 -1.20 6.12
N ARG A 25 9.63 -0.14 5.51
CA ARG A 25 8.39 0.48 5.97
C ARG A 25 7.51 0.89 4.79
N PHE A 26 6.21 0.70 4.91
CA PHE A 26 5.26 1.33 4.00
C PHE A 26 5.19 2.84 4.25
N THR A 27 5.25 3.62 3.18
CA THR A 27 4.95 5.06 3.21
C THR A 27 3.48 5.33 2.89
N THR A 28 2.85 4.42 2.14
CA THR A 28 1.39 4.40 1.99
C THR A 28 0.74 3.89 3.28
N LYS A 29 -0.37 4.51 3.71
CA LYS A 29 -1.15 4.01 4.85
C LYS A 29 -1.76 2.65 4.53
N MET A 30 -1.52 1.68 5.39
CA MET A 30 -1.95 0.29 5.19
C MET A 30 -2.99 -0.13 6.22
N PHE A 31 -3.99 -0.88 5.77
CA PHE A 31 -4.89 -1.61 6.65
C PHE A 31 -4.65 -3.12 6.46
N HIS A 32 -3.79 -3.69 7.31
CA HIS A 32 -3.36 -5.07 7.19
C HIS A 32 -3.03 -5.67 8.57
N PRO A 33 -3.37 -6.95 8.84
CA PRO A 33 -3.08 -7.59 10.13
C PRO A 33 -1.61 -7.52 10.57
N ASN A 34 -0.66 -7.64 9.64
CA ASN A 34 0.78 -7.68 9.92
C ASN A 34 1.53 -6.36 9.64
N ILE A 35 0.83 -5.24 9.44
CA ILE A 35 1.45 -3.92 9.23
C ILE A 35 1.04 -3.00 10.36
N TYR A 36 2.02 -2.38 11.02
CA TYR A 36 1.82 -1.41 12.08
C TYR A 36 1.29 -0.08 11.52
N GLU A 37 0.72 0.78 12.39
CA GLU A 37 0.20 2.09 11.99
C GLU A 37 1.29 3.01 11.40
N ASP A 38 2.54 2.84 11.82
CA ASP A 38 3.71 3.58 11.31
C ASP A 38 4.29 2.98 10.01
N GLY A 39 3.62 1.97 9.44
CA GLY A 39 4.04 1.30 8.21
C GLY A 39 5.11 0.23 8.40
N LYS A 40 5.60 -0.02 9.63
CA LYS A 40 6.52 -1.13 9.89
C LYS A 40 5.84 -2.46 9.59
N ILE A 41 6.62 -3.40 9.06
CA ILE A 41 6.14 -4.73 8.67
C ILE A 41 6.56 -5.75 9.72
N CYS A 42 5.62 -6.55 10.23
CA CYS A 42 5.94 -7.73 11.03
C CYS A 42 6.21 -8.92 10.10
N LEU A 43 7.48 -9.08 9.70
CA LEU A 43 7.95 -10.15 8.84
C LEU A 43 9.23 -10.75 9.44
N ASP A 44 9.27 -12.06 9.61
CA ASP A 44 10.32 -12.81 10.29
C ASP A 44 11.68 -12.75 9.57
N ILE A 45 11.67 -12.75 8.23
CA ILE A 45 12.89 -12.59 7.43
C ILE A 45 13.55 -11.22 7.62
N LEU A 46 12.82 -10.22 8.14
CA LEU A 46 13.37 -8.90 8.53
C LEU A 46 13.78 -8.85 10.00
N GLN A 47 13.73 -9.99 10.70
CA GLN A 47 14.00 -10.11 12.13
C GLN A 47 14.91 -11.31 12.41
N ASN A 48 14.39 -12.37 13.00
CA ASN A 48 15.13 -13.54 13.47
C ASN A 48 15.44 -14.57 12.37
N GLN A 49 14.80 -14.48 11.20
CA GLN A 49 15.06 -15.36 10.05
C GLN A 49 15.87 -14.67 8.95
N TRP A 50 16.47 -13.51 9.23
CA TRP A 50 17.35 -12.85 8.28
C TRP A 50 18.61 -13.69 8.01
N SER A 51 18.99 -13.77 6.75
CA SER A 51 20.24 -14.36 6.29
C SER A 51 20.89 -13.41 5.28
N PRO A 52 22.22 -13.19 5.33
CA PRO A 52 22.94 -12.39 4.33
C PRO A 52 22.80 -12.91 2.88
N MET A 53 22.27 -14.12 2.70
CA MET A 53 21.94 -14.68 1.37
C MET A 53 20.62 -14.15 0.81
N LEU A 54 19.77 -13.53 1.64
CA LEU A 54 18.53 -12.90 1.19
C LEU A 54 18.83 -11.56 0.53
N ASN A 55 18.09 -11.27 -0.53
CA ASN A 55 18.22 -10.03 -1.29
C ASN A 55 16.89 -9.27 -1.33
N VAL A 56 16.91 -8.07 -1.92
CA VAL A 56 15.73 -7.20 -2.05
C VAL A 56 14.57 -7.91 -2.75
N THR A 57 14.84 -8.73 -3.76
CA THR A 57 13.81 -9.53 -4.44
C THR A 57 13.10 -10.47 -3.48
N ALA A 58 13.85 -11.22 -2.66
CA ALA A 58 13.28 -12.13 -1.66
C ALA A 58 12.42 -11.37 -0.62
N ILE A 59 12.86 -10.18 -0.21
CA ILE A 59 12.10 -9.30 0.68
C ILE A 59 10.76 -8.91 0.04
N LEU A 60 10.79 -8.38 -1.18
CA LEU A 60 9.59 -7.92 -1.88
C LEU A 60 8.61 -9.06 -2.18
N THR A 61 9.10 -10.24 -2.57
CA THR A 61 8.26 -11.44 -2.77
C THR A 61 7.61 -11.89 -1.47
N SER A 62 8.33 -11.82 -0.35
CA SER A 62 7.78 -12.18 0.96
C SER A 62 6.71 -11.18 1.41
N ILE A 63 6.93 -9.88 1.18
CA ILE A 63 5.92 -8.84 1.44
C ILE A 63 4.67 -9.06 0.57
N GLN A 64 4.83 -9.34 -0.72
CA GLN A 64 3.70 -9.63 -1.61
C GLN A 64 2.88 -10.84 -1.14
N SER A 65 3.57 -11.89 -0.69
CA SER A 65 2.94 -13.08 -0.12
C SER A 65 2.18 -12.73 1.16
N LEU A 66 2.77 -11.94 2.06
CA LEU A 66 2.15 -11.48 3.30
C LEU A 66 0.89 -10.65 3.06
N LEU A 67 0.88 -9.78 2.03
CA LEU A 67 -0.32 -8.99 1.65
C LEU A 67 -1.46 -9.85 1.10
N THR A 68 -1.13 -11.05 0.61
CA THR A 68 -2.10 -12.01 0.08
C THR A 68 -2.64 -12.91 1.17
N ASP A 69 -1.76 -13.41 2.03
CA ASP A 69 -2.06 -14.34 3.10
C ASP A 69 -1.49 -13.81 4.43
N PRO A 70 -2.29 -13.09 5.24
CA PRO A 70 -1.85 -12.53 6.50
C PRO A 70 -1.44 -13.63 7.49
N ASN A 71 -0.32 -13.44 8.18
CA ASN A 71 0.15 -14.38 9.20
C ASN A 71 -0.63 -14.18 10.52
N PRO A 72 -1.40 -15.18 10.99
CA PRO A 72 -2.19 -15.07 12.22
C PRO A 72 -1.33 -15.05 13.50
N ASP A 73 -0.10 -15.56 13.45
CA ASP A 73 0.78 -15.70 14.62
C ASP A 73 1.47 -14.39 15.02
N SER A 74 1.29 -13.31 14.26
CA SER A 74 1.98 -12.04 14.47
C SER A 74 1.11 -10.82 14.14
N PRO A 75 -0.01 -10.59 14.86
CA PRO A 75 -0.86 -9.44 14.64
C PRO A 75 -0.14 -8.15 15.05
N ALA A 76 0.15 -7.29 14.08
CA ALA A 76 0.66 -5.94 14.29
C ALA A 76 -0.48 -4.92 14.43
N ASN A 77 -1.58 -5.16 13.71
CA ASN A 77 -2.78 -4.35 13.77
C ASN A 77 -3.94 -5.18 14.34
N ASN A 78 -4.26 -4.93 15.61
CA ASN A 78 -5.30 -5.66 16.33
C ASN A 78 -6.69 -5.47 15.71
N VAL A 79 -6.97 -4.28 15.17
CA VAL A 79 -8.26 -3.99 14.54
C VAL A 79 -8.40 -4.76 13.23
N ALA A 80 -7.39 -4.69 12.35
CA ALA A 80 -7.38 -5.42 11.10
C ALA A 80 -7.44 -6.93 11.33
N SER A 81 -6.68 -7.45 12.30
CA SER A 81 -6.68 -8.88 12.66
C SER A 81 -8.04 -9.36 13.17
N ARG A 82 -8.68 -8.57 14.06
CA ARG A 82 -10.02 -8.90 14.57
C ARG A 82 -11.07 -8.89 13.45
N LEU A 83 -11.10 -7.84 12.62
CA LEU A 83 -12.03 -7.76 11.50
C LEU A 83 -11.77 -8.88 10.49
N PHE A 84 -10.51 -9.21 10.22
CA PHE A 84 -10.16 -10.33 9.36
C PHE A 84 -10.83 -11.62 9.85
N VAL A 85 -10.76 -11.94 11.14
CA VAL A 85 -11.35 -13.19 11.67
C VAL A 85 -12.88 -13.10 11.83
N GLN A 86 -13.40 -12.00 12.37
CA GLN A 86 -14.78 -11.91 12.86
C GLN A 86 -15.75 -11.26 11.87
N ASP A 87 -15.27 -10.36 11.01
CA ASP A 87 -16.12 -9.59 10.10
C ASP A 87 -15.39 -9.30 8.78
N ARG A 88 -15.41 -10.32 7.91
CA ARG A 88 -14.80 -10.26 6.59
C ARG A 88 -15.35 -9.14 5.73
N VAL A 89 -16.62 -8.74 5.91
CA VAL A 89 -17.26 -7.68 5.13
C VAL A 89 -16.68 -6.32 5.51
N GLN A 90 -16.62 -6.01 6.81
CA GLN A 90 -16.01 -4.77 7.28
C GLN A 90 -14.51 -4.73 7.01
N TYR A 91 -13.81 -5.86 7.14
CA TYR A 91 -12.40 -5.96 6.74
C TYR A 91 -12.21 -5.57 5.26
N SER A 92 -13.04 -6.15 4.37
CA SER A 92 -12.96 -5.88 2.93
C SER A 92 -13.26 -4.42 2.62
N TYR A 93 -14.26 -3.83 3.28
CA TYR A 93 -14.58 -2.40 3.15
C TYR A 93 -13.38 -1.51 3.52
N GLN A 94 -12.74 -1.78 4.66
CA GLN A 94 -11.56 -1.02 5.07
C GLN A 94 -10.39 -1.21 4.10
N VAL A 95 -10.17 -2.43 3.62
CA VAL A 95 -9.13 -2.71 2.61
C VAL A 95 -9.37 -1.90 1.33
N MET A 96 -10.59 -1.91 0.79
CA MET A 96 -10.92 -1.16 -0.44
C MET A 96 -10.71 0.34 -0.26
N ARG A 97 -11.13 0.88 0.88
CA ARG A 97 -10.88 2.30 1.21
C ARG A 97 -9.39 2.64 1.19
N HIS A 98 -8.53 1.76 1.72
CA HIS A 98 -7.09 2.00 1.72
C HIS A 98 -6.45 1.78 0.33
N VAL A 99 -7.01 0.89 -0.49
CA VAL A 99 -6.64 0.75 -1.91
C VAL A 99 -6.92 2.04 -2.66
N GLU A 100 -8.07 2.67 -2.48
CA GLU A 100 -8.39 3.96 -3.11
C GLU A 100 -7.43 5.07 -2.65
N LEU A 101 -7.16 5.16 -1.35
CA LEU A 101 -6.20 6.13 -0.79
C LEU A 101 -4.76 5.90 -1.30
N SER A 102 -4.39 4.65 -1.59
CA SER A 102 -3.06 4.29 -2.08
C SER A 102 -2.74 4.94 -3.43
N TRP A 103 -3.77 5.25 -4.22
CA TRP A 103 -3.64 6.02 -5.45
C TRP A 103 -3.19 7.46 -5.19
N GLY A 104 -2.97 7.91 -3.95
CA GLY A 104 -2.29 9.18 -3.69
C GLY A 104 -3.09 10.40 -4.15
N LEU A 105 -4.42 10.35 -4.02
CA LEU A 105 -5.29 11.52 -4.15
C LEU A 105 -4.78 12.65 -3.24
N ASP A 106 -4.32 12.35 -2.02
CA ASP A 106 -3.74 13.31 -1.09
C ASP A 106 -2.47 14.00 -1.64
N GLN A 107 -1.69 13.30 -2.46
CA GLN A 107 -0.46 13.81 -3.05
C GLN A 107 -0.77 14.66 -4.29
N ILE A 108 -1.79 14.27 -5.06
CA ILE A 108 -2.31 15.07 -6.18
C ILE A 108 -2.95 16.35 -5.64
N GLU A 109 -3.83 16.26 -4.62
CA GLU A 109 -4.46 17.42 -3.99
C GLU A 109 -3.40 18.39 -3.45
N LYS A 110 -2.34 17.87 -2.82
CA LYS A 110 -1.26 18.70 -2.32
C LYS A 110 -0.48 19.37 -3.46
N LEU A 111 -0.13 18.64 -4.52
CA LEU A 111 0.54 19.21 -5.69
C LEU A 111 -0.34 20.22 -6.45
N VAL A 112 -1.66 20.03 -6.46
CA VAL A 112 -2.64 20.97 -6.99
C VAL A 112 -2.74 22.22 -6.09
N ALA A 113 -2.78 22.03 -4.77
CA ALA A 113 -2.82 23.12 -3.80
C ALA A 113 -1.52 23.95 -3.79
N ASP A 114 -0.38 23.30 -3.97
CA ASP A 114 0.95 23.93 -4.06
C ASP A 114 1.20 24.55 -5.46
N GLY A 115 0.24 24.42 -6.39
CA GLY A 115 0.31 25.00 -7.75
C GLY A 115 1.30 24.30 -8.68
N GLU A 116 1.82 23.14 -8.28
CA GLU A 116 2.80 22.35 -9.03
C GLU A 116 2.14 21.40 -10.05
N MET A 117 0.81 21.23 -9.99
CA MET A 117 0.04 20.41 -10.92
C MET A 117 -1.28 21.09 -11.32
N VAL A 118 -1.53 21.21 -12.63
CA VAL A 118 -2.79 21.73 -13.18
C VAL A 118 -3.67 20.55 -13.57
N THR A 119 -4.91 20.48 -13.06
CA THR A 119 -5.90 19.50 -13.49
C THR A 119 -6.69 20.07 -14.66
N GLU A 120 -6.74 19.36 -15.79
CA GLU A 120 -7.62 19.72 -16.92
C GLU A 120 -9.05 19.28 -16.61
N ASP A 121 -9.93 20.27 -16.49
CA ASP A 121 -11.41 20.30 -16.41
C ASP A 121 -12.18 19.08 -15.86
N GLU A 122 -12.86 19.35 -14.75
CA GLU A 122 -13.89 18.50 -14.14
C GLU A 122 -15.02 18.17 -15.12
N LYS A 123 -15.29 16.87 -15.32
CA LYS A 123 -16.68 16.43 -15.57
C LYS A 123 -17.24 15.93 -14.24
N SER A 124 -18.07 16.76 -13.63
CA SER A 124 -18.80 16.48 -12.39
C SER A 124 -19.66 15.22 -12.55
N TYR A 125 -19.41 14.18 -11.75
CA TYR A 125 -20.38 13.14 -11.48
C TYR A 125 -21.08 13.48 -10.17
N ASP A 126 -22.37 13.80 -10.25
CA ASP A 126 -23.22 14.13 -9.09
C ASP A 126 -23.37 12.94 -8.13
N ILE A 127 -22.82 13.09 -6.93
CA ILE A 127 -22.91 12.13 -5.82
C ILE A 127 -24.24 12.37 -5.08
N LYS A 128 -25.39 12.20 -5.73
CA LYS A 128 -26.69 12.21 -5.01
C LYS A 128 -27.64 11.07 -5.34
N ASP A 129 -27.39 10.31 -6.41
CA ASP A 129 -28.23 9.15 -6.73
C ASP A 129 -27.38 7.94 -7.13
N SER A 130 -26.96 7.13 -6.16
CA SER A 130 -26.70 5.71 -6.44
C SER A 130 -26.70 4.86 -5.17
N LYS A 131 -27.67 3.96 -5.12
CA LYS A 131 -27.68 2.75 -4.30
C LYS A 131 -26.41 1.94 -4.60
N PRO A 132 -25.78 1.27 -3.61
CA PRO A 132 -24.50 0.60 -3.83
C PRO A 132 -24.61 -0.45 -4.96
N PRO A 133 -23.69 -0.44 -5.94
CA PRO A 133 -23.70 -1.45 -7.00
C PRO A 133 -23.33 -2.82 -6.42
N ARG A 134 -24.15 -3.83 -6.74
CA ARG A 134 -23.76 -5.24 -6.66
C ARG A 134 -22.61 -5.43 -7.67
N SER A 135 -21.56 -6.12 -7.24
CA SER A 135 -20.23 -6.31 -7.87
C SER A 135 -19.34 -5.06 -7.90
N MET A 136 -18.34 -5.05 -7.01
CA MET A 136 -17.28 -4.04 -6.95
C MET A 136 -16.14 -4.45 -7.90
N GLU A 137 -16.18 -3.98 -9.14
CA GLU A 137 -14.97 -3.82 -9.94
C GLU A 137 -14.42 -2.43 -9.63
N VAL A 138 -13.30 -2.36 -8.90
CA VAL A 138 -12.62 -1.10 -8.59
C VAL A 138 -11.79 -0.71 -9.81
N GLU A 139 -12.39 0.04 -10.74
CA GLU A 139 -11.66 0.53 -11.91
C GLU A 139 -10.73 1.69 -11.54
N ARG A 140 -9.45 1.58 -11.94
CA ARG A 140 -8.45 2.63 -11.76
C ARG A 140 -8.83 3.89 -12.56
N PRO A 141 -8.85 5.09 -11.97
CA PRO A 141 -9.11 6.33 -12.69
C PRO A 141 -8.11 6.56 -13.85
N LYS A 142 -8.62 6.88 -15.04
CA LYS A 142 -7.82 7.08 -16.28
C LYS A 142 -6.76 8.19 -16.16
N SER A 143 -6.94 9.15 -15.25
CA SER A 143 -5.98 10.23 -14.98
C SER A 143 -4.60 9.73 -14.54
N TYR A 144 -4.54 8.52 -13.96
CA TYR A 144 -3.31 7.95 -13.41
C TYR A 144 -2.32 7.41 -14.46
N ALA A 145 -2.80 7.03 -15.65
CA ALA A 145 -1.97 6.41 -16.68
C ALA A 145 -0.93 7.38 -17.28
N LYS A 146 -1.17 8.70 -17.21
CA LYS A 146 -0.25 9.72 -17.72
C LYS A 146 0.92 10.02 -16.77
N THR A 147 0.74 9.88 -15.46
CA THR A 147 1.76 10.27 -14.46
C THR A 147 2.95 9.31 -14.40
N PHE A 148 2.73 8.01 -14.67
CA PHE A 148 3.81 7.00 -14.57
C PHE A 148 4.88 7.13 -15.68
N ALA A 149 4.55 7.79 -16.80
CA ALA A 149 5.48 7.94 -17.92
C ALA A 149 6.56 9.02 -17.70
N SER A 150 6.43 9.91 -16.71
CA SER A 150 7.35 11.05 -16.53
C SER A 150 8.42 10.90 -15.46
N SER A 151 8.37 9.89 -14.59
CA SER A 151 9.30 9.76 -13.44
C SER A 151 10.46 8.76 -13.63
N ILE A 152 10.67 8.20 -14.82
CA ILE A 152 11.92 7.49 -15.14
C ILE A 152 12.82 8.44 -15.94
N LYS A 153 13.43 9.40 -15.25
CA LYS A 153 14.70 9.98 -15.70
C LYS A 153 15.78 9.39 -14.81
N MET A 154 16.47 8.38 -15.33
CA MET A 154 17.79 8.02 -14.80
C MET A 154 18.70 9.21 -15.07
N GLU A 155 19.12 9.92 -14.03
CA GLU A 155 20.30 10.75 -14.11
C GLU A 155 21.51 9.81 -14.27
N THR A 156 22.18 9.97 -15.40
CA THR A 156 23.45 9.34 -15.79
C THR A 156 24.62 9.90 -15.01
#